data_AF-A0A4V2XTG8-F1
#
_entry.id   AF-A0A4V2XTG8-F1
#
_cell.length_a   1.000
_cell.length_b   1.000
_cell.length_c   1.000
_cell.angle_alpha   90.00
_cell.angle_beta   90.00
_cell.angle_gamma   90.00
#
_symmetry.space_group_name_H-M   'P 1'
#
loop_
_entity.id
_entity.type
_entity.pdbx_description
1 polymer ?
#
loop_
_entity_poly.entity_id
_entity_poly.type
_entity_poly.pdbx_seq_one_letter_code
_entity_poly.pdbx_strand_id
1 'polypeptide(L)'
;MADELDRLGELRADRLRLDEEELELIDRARYAGATWAQIAVALGLASRQAAEQRRQRLAAARRARRRDRDREWSDRLVTLRATVADLQRWIDADQQWDGRFPAAALVRDTVSVSHDADPGALYTLSRHIADDLVRAGRERLPAPVQAVTARLEIGLSTFD
;
A
#
# COMPACT_ATOMS: atom_id res chain seq x y z
N MET A 1 25.64 -19.21 -7.00
CA MET A 1 25.30 -18.30 -8.12
C MET A 1 23.82 -17.91 -8.12
N ALA A 2 22.87 -18.85 -7.99
CA ALA A 2 21.46 -18.49 -7.81
C ALA A 2 21.21 -17.71 -6.50
N ASP A 3 21.81 -18.17 -5.39
CA ASP A 3 21.72 -17.54 -4.06
C ASP A 3 22.21 -16.08 -4.03
N GLU A 4 23.32 -15.74 -4.70
CA GLU A 4 23.81 -14.36 -4.73
C GLU A 4 22.93 -13.42 -5.57
N LEU A 5 22.33 -13.92 -6.65
CA LEU A 5 21.40 -13.14 -7.47
C LEU A 5 20.06 -12.92 -6.74
N ASP A 6 19.58 -13.94 -6.03
CA ASP A 6 18.38 -13.84 -5.20
C ASP A 6 18.57 -12.82 -4.07
N ARG A 7 19.71 -12.87 -3.36
CA ARG A 7 20.09 -11.86 -2.35
C ARG A 7 20.19 -10.44 -2.92
N LEU A 8 20.64 -10.28 -4.16
CA LEU A 8 20.62 -8.97 -4.82
C LEU A 8 19.19 -8.50 -5.11
N GLY A 9 18.27 -9.42 -5.40
CA GLY A 9 16.84 -9.17 -5.51
C GLY A 9 16.22 -8.72 -4.17
N GLU A 10 16.52 -9.42 -3.08
CA GLU A 10 16.09 -9.07 -1.73
C GLU A 10 16.63 -7.70 -1.30
N LEU A 11 17.93 -7.45 -1.50
CA LEU A 11 18.55 -6.16 -1.20
C LEU A 11 17.91 -5.02 -2.00
N ARG A 12 17.51 -5.29 -3.24
CA ARG A 12 16.76 -4.33 -4.04
C ARG A 12 15.39 -4.05 -3.40
N ALA A 13 14.66 -5.06 -2.97
CA ALA A 13 13.36 -4.89 -2.29
C ALA A 13 13.49 -4.11 -0.97
N ASP A 14 14.51 -4.39 -0.16
CA ASP A 14 14.77 -3.66 1.08
C ASP A 14 15.10 -2.18 0.84
N ARG A 15 15.92 -1.88 -0.18
CA ARG A 15 16.22 -0.49 -0.56
C ARG A 15 14.97 0.26 -1.00
N LEU A 16 14.03 -0.41 -1.65
CA LEU A 16 12.75 0.20 -2.04
C LEU A 16 11.92 0.56 -0.81
N ARG A 17 11.79 -0.37 0.14
CA ARG A 17 11.07 -0.13 1.39
C ARG A 17 11.69 1.03 2.19
N LEU A 18 13.02 1.08 2.26
CA LEU A 18 13.74 2.18 2.92
C LEU A 18 13.53 3.53 2.21
N ASP A 19 13.54 3.55 0.87
CA ASP A 19 13.26 4.77 0.09
C ASP A 19 11.83 5.30 0.38
N GLU A 20 10.85 4.40 0.56
CA GLU A 20 9.47 4.77 0.88
C GLU A 20 9.34 5.31 2.31
N GLU A 21 9.93 4.60 3.28
CA GLU A 21 9.96 5.04 4.68
C GLU A 21 10.67 6.39 4.85
N GLU A 22 11.80 6.59 4.16
CA GLU A 22 12.53 7.87 4.18
C GLU A 22 11.64 9.01 3.65
N LEU A 23 10.93 8.79 2.54
CA LEU A 23 10.04 9.81 1.97
C LEU A 23 8.90 10.18 2.95
N GLU A 24 8.30 9.19 3.60
CA GLU A 24 7.21 9.39 4.56
C GLU A 24 7.67 10.10 5.83
N LEU A 25 8.86 9.76 6.34
CA LEU A 25 9.48 10.46 7.46
C LEU A 25 9.80 11.92 7.11
N ILE A 26 10.34 12.18 5.91
CA ILE A 26 10.59 13.54 5.44
C ILE A 26 9.28 14.33 5.37
N ASP A 27 8.24 13.78 4.74
CA ASP A 27 6.97 14.47 4.55
C ASP A 27 6.25 14.71 5.91
N ARG A 28 6.30 13.75 6.86
CA ARG A 28 5.81 13.95 8.23
C ARG A 28 6.60 15.02 8.99
N ALA A 29 7.93 15.02 8.89
CA ALA A 29 8.76 16.04 9.53
C ALA A 29 8.45 17.43 8.97
N ARG A 30 8.26 17.55 7.66
CA ARG A 30 7.82 18.79 7.00
C ARG A 30 6.45 19.24 7.49
N TYR A 31 5.50 18.32 7.61
CA TYR A 31 4.16 18.60 8.15
C TYR A 31 4.21 19.09 9.61
N ALA A 32 5.10 18.50 10.42
CA ALA A 32 5.36 18.93 11.80
C ALA A 32 6.17 20.23 11.91
N GLY A 33 6.52 20.88 10.78
CA GLY A 33 7.19 22.18 10.75
C GLY A 33 8.73 22.13 10.69
N ALA A 34 9.34 20.95 10.59
CA ALA A 34 10.80 20.84 10.48
C ALA A 34 11.30 21.49 9.19
N THR A 35 12.35 22.30 9.28
CA THR A 35 12.98 22.98 8.14
C THR A 35 13.83 22.00 7.32
N TRP A 36 14.08 22.33 6.05
CA TRP A 36 14.98 21.54 5.20
C TRP A 36 16.42 21.46 5.72
N ALA A 37 16.88 22.45 6.49
CA ALA A 37 18.18 22.40 7.14
C ALA A 37 18.20 21.35 8.27
N GLN A 38 17.16 21.28 9.11
CA GLN A 38 17.05 20.26 10.16
C GLN A 38 16.94 18.85 9.56
N ILE A 39 16.18 18.71 8.47
CA ILE A 39 16.07 17.44 7.74
C ILE A 39 17.41 17.05 7.12
N ALA A 40 18.16 18.00 6.54
CA ALA A 40 19.50 17.72 6.00
C ALA A 40 20.44 17.17 7.08
N VAL A 41 20.46 17.79 8.27
CA VAL A 41 21.26 17.31 9.41
C VAL A 41 20.84 15.89 9.81
N ALA A 42 19.53 15.64 9.94
CA ALA A 42 19.01 14.33 10.32
C ALA A 42 19.35 13.22 9.29
N LEU A 43 19.39 13.57 8.01
CA LEU A 43 19.74 12.65 6.91
C LEU A 43 21.26 12.57 6.66
N GLY A 44 22.11 13.30 7.40
CA GLY A 44 23.55 13.36 7.16
C GLY A 44 23.94 14.05 5.84
N LEU A 45 23.09 14.94 5.33
CA LEU A 45 23.29 15.66 4.07
C LEU A 45 23.95 17.02 4.30
N ALA A 46 24.83 17.42 3.37
CA ALA A 46 25.63 18.63 3.49
C ALA A 46 24.86 19.95 3.40
N SER A 47 23.62 19.94 2.88
CA SER A 47 22.85 21.17 2.70
C SER A 47 21.34 20.95 2.64
N ARG A 48 20.58 22.03 2.91
CA ARG A 48 19.11 22.06 2.72
C ARG A 48 18.69 21.63 1.31
N GLN A 49 19.47 22.05 0.30
CA GLN A 49 19.17 21.77 -1.10
C GLN A 49 19.36 20.28 -1.41
N ALA A 50 20.36 19.63 -0.79
CA ALA A 50 20.53 18.19 -0.91
C ALA A 50 19.34 17.41 -0.34
N ALA A 51 18.77 17.87 0.78
CA ALA A 51 17.56 17.27 1.36
C ALA A 51 16.32 17.47 0.46
N GLU A 52 16.12 18.69 -0.06
CA GLU A 52 15.04 18.98 -1.02
C GLU A 52 15.14 18.08 -2.27
N GLN A 53 16.35 17.96 -2.83
CA GLN A 53 16.61 17.11 -3.99
C GLN A 53 16.44 15.61 -3.69
N ARG A 54 16.84 15.14 -2.49
CA ARG A 54 16.61 13.75 -2.06
C ARG A 54 15.11 13.45 -2.04
N ARG A 55 14.31 14.31 -1.41
CA ARG A 55 12.85 14.17 -1.38
C ARG A 55 12.24 14.17 -2.78
N GLN A 56 12.66 15.08 -3.66
CA GLN A 56 12.18 15.13 -5.04
C GLN A 56 12.50 13.84 -5.81
N ARG A 57 13.72 13.30 -5.65
CA ARG A 57 14.13 12.03 -6.27
C ARG A 57 13.31 10.85 -5.75
N LEU A 58 13.11 10.75 -4.44
CA LEU A 58 12.28 9.71 -3.84
C LEU A 58 10.84 9.75 -4.36
N ALA A 59 10.24 10.95 -4.41
CA ALA A 59 8.89 11.13 -4.94
C ALA A 59 8.79 10.79 -6.44
N ALA A 60 9.80 11.17 -7.25
CA ALA A 60 9.84 10.82 -8.66
C ALA A 60 9.97 9.30 -8.87
N ALA A 61 10.81 8.63 -8.08
CA ALA A 61 10.99 7.18 -8.13
C ALA A 61 9.71 6.43 -7.73
N ARG A 62 8.99 6.86 -6.68
CA ARG A 62 7.68 6.31 -6.29
C ARG A 62 6.66 6.42 -7.44
N ARG A 63 6.59 7.58 -8.10
CA ARG A 63 5.69 7.79 -9.26
C ARG A 63 6.09 6.95 -10.48
N ALA A 64 7.39 6.80 -10.77
CA ALA A 64 7.86 5.96 -11.86
C ALA A 64 7.48 4.49 -11.62
N ARG A 65 7.77 3.97 -10.43
CA ARG A 65 7.42 2.60 -10.04
C ARG A 65 5.93 2.34 -10.10
N ARG A 66 5.10 3.28 -9.63
CA ARG A 66 3.64 3.17 -9.77
C ARG A 66 3.24 3.07 -11.23
N ARG A 67 3.79 3.91 -12.12
CA ARG A 67 3.50 3.85 -13.56
C ARG A 67 4.00 2.57 -14.22
N ASP A 68 5.15 2.04 -13.82
CA ASP A 68 5.69 0.80 -14.38
C ASP A 68 4.86 -0.41 -13.91
N ARG A 69 4.51 -0.46 -12.62
CA ARG A 69 3.53 -1.42 -12.06
C ARG A 69 2.19 -1.33 -12.81
N ASP A 70 1.66 -0.12 -13.00
CA ASP A 70 0.40 0.11 -13.71
C ASP A 70 0.47 -0.33 -15.19
N ARG A 71 1.63 -0.22 -15.86
CA ARG A 71 1.80 -0.65 -17.26
C ARG A 71 1.92 -2.16 -17.43
N GLU A 72 2.46 -2.85 -16.44
CA GLU A 72 2.64 -4.30 -16.47
C GLU A 72 1.38 -5.06 -16.08
N TRP A 73 0.34 -4.36 -15.60
CA TRP A 73 -0.89 -4.97 -15.12
C TRP A 73 -2.00 -4.90 -16.16
N SER A 74 -2.75 -6.00 -16.28
CA SER A 74 -4.00 -5.99 -17.04
C SER A 74 -4.99 -5.01 -16.41
N ASP A 75 -5.91 -4.45 -17.21
CA ASP A 75 -7.02 -3.57 -16.75
C ASP A 75 -7.77 -4.14 -15.54
N ARG A 76 -7.75 -5.46 -15.43
CA ARG A 76 -8.36 -6.21 -14.36
C ARG A 76 -7.59 -6.16 -13.04
N LEU A 77 -6.26 -6.28 -13.07
CA LEU A 77 -5.43 -6.08 -11.88
C LEU A 77 -5.51 -4.62 -11.41
N VAL A 78 -5.60 -3.67 -12.34
CA VAL A 78 -5.86 -2.26 -12.04
C VAL A 78 -7.20 -2.10 -11.31
N THR A 79 -8.25 -2.74 -11.81
CA THR A 79 -9.59 -2.73 -11.19
C THR A 79 -9.58 -3.36 -9.79
N LEU A 80 -8.90 -4.49 -9.61
CA LEU A 80 -8.77 -5.15 -8.32
C LEU A 80 -8.05 -4.24 -7.31
N ARG A 81 -6.94 -3.61 -7.71
CA ARG A 81 -6.21 -2.68 -6.83
C ARG A 81 -7.00 -1.43 -6.49
N ALA A 82 -7.75 -0.87 -7.44
CA ALA A 82 -8.66 0.24 -7.19
C ALA A 82 -9.74 -0.14 -6.16
N THR A 83 -10.25 -1.37 -6.24
CA THR A 83 -11.25 -1.88 -5.28
C THR A 83 -10.68 -2.05 -3.88
N VAL A 84 -9.45 -2.56 -3.75
CA VAL A 84 -8.73 -2.62 -2.46
C VAL A 84 -8.46 -1.22 -1.90
N ALA A 85 -8.07 -0.27 -2.74
CA ALA A 85 -7.88 1.13 -2.32
C ALA A 85 -9.19 1.80 -1.87
N ASP A 86 -10.31 1.49 -2.52
CA ASP A 86 -11.65 1.95 -2.09
C ASP A 86 -11.99 1.39 -0.71
N LEU A 87 -11.69 0.11 -0.46
CA LEU A 87 -11.91 -0.52 0.84
C LEU A 87 -11.09 0.16 1.93
N GLN A 88 -9.80 0.42 1.68
CA GLN A 88 -8.92 1.12 2.63
C GLN A 88 -9.51 2.47 3.05
N ARG A 89 -10.02 3.27 2.09
CA ARG A 89 -10.63 4.56 2.39
C ARG A 89 -11.87 4.45 3.28
N TRP A 90 -12.69 3.41 3.11
CA TRP A 90 -13.84 3.16 3.98
C TRP A 90 -13.44 2.72 5.38
N ILE A 91 -12.42 1.86 5.48
CA ILE A 91 -11.86 1.40 6.76
C ILE A 91 -11.26 2.58 7.55
N ASP A 92 -10.56 3.49 6.86
CA ASP A 92 -9.94 4.66 7.48
C ASP A 92 -10.98 5.71 7.91
N ALA A 93 -12.08 5.84 7.18
CA ALA A 93 -13.17 6.74 7.54
C ALA A 93 -14.02 6.23 8.72
N ASP A 94 -13.96 4.93 9.00
CA ASP A 94 -14.77 4.28 10.04
C ASP A 94 -13.99 4.07 11.34
N GLN A 95 -14.21 4.96 12.30
CA GLN A 95 -13.55 4.91 13.62
C GLN A 95 -13.91 3.66 14.44
N GLN A 96 -15.01 2.98 14.11
CA GLN A 96 -15.46 1.78 14.84
C GLN A 96 -15.06 0.47 14.16
N TRP A 97 -14.31 0.53 13.05
CA TRP A 97 -14.05 -0.61 12.18
C TRP A 97 -13.57 -1.83 12.94
N ASP A 98 -12.50 -1.68 13.73
CA ASP A 98 -11.81 -2.77 14.42
C ASP A 98 -12.71 -3.52 15.42
N GLY A 99 -13.82 -2.90 15.85
CA GLY A 99 -14.81 -3.50 16.75
C GLY A 99 -16.03 -4.11 16.07
N ARG A 100 -16.19 -3.99 14.73
CA ARG A 100 -17.41 -4.44 14.03
C ARG A 100 -17.53 -5.95 13.93
N PHE A 101 -16.40 -6.64 13.80
CA PHE A 101 -16.35 -8.09 13.70
C PHE A 101 -14.98 -8.62 14.13
N PRO A 102 -14.86 -9.90 14.54
CA PRO A 102 -13.62 -10.43 15.14
C PRO A 102 -12.35 -10.28 14.29
N ALA A 103 -12.47 -10.30 12.96
CA ALA A 103 -11.33 -10.18 12.03
C ALA A 103 -11.10 -8.76 11.50
N ALA A 104 -11.77 -7.74 12.03
CA ALA A 104 -11.75 -6.40 11.41
C ALA A 104 -10.36 -5.75 11.39
N ALA A 105 -9.60 -5.87 12.49
CA ALA A 105 -8.21 -5.41 12.55
C ALA A 105 -7.32 -6.15 11.53
N LEU A 106 -7.50 -7.46 11.40
CA LEU A 106 -6.78 -8.27 10.41
C LEU A 106 -7.09 -7.82 8.98
N VAL A 107 -8.36 -7.52 8.68
CA VAL A 107 -8.75 -6.99 7.36
C VAL A 107 -8.08 -5.64 7.10
N ARG A 108 -8.03 -4.73 8.09
CA ARG A 108 -7.33 -3.44 7.96
C ARG A 108 -5.85 -3.66 7.58
N ASP A 109 -5.15 -4.51 8.33
CA ASP A 109 -3.73 -4.78 8.10
C ASP A 109 -3.51 -5.43 6.72
N THR A 110 -4.37 -6.38 6.36
CA THR A 110 -4.28 -7.09 5.08
C THR A 110 -4.55 -6.15 3.90
N VAL A 111 -5.53 -5.25 3.99
CA VAL A 111 -5.81 -4.22 2.96
C VAL A 111 -4.63 -3.26 2.82
N SER A 112 -4.03 -2.84 3.93
CA SER A 112 -2.87 -1.94 3.92
C SER A 112 -1.67 -2.55 3.18
N VAL A 113 -1.40 -3.85 3.36
CA VAL A 113 -0.31 -4.56 2.68
C VAL A 113 -0.67 -4.89 1.22
N SER A 114 -1.94 -5.21 0.95
CA SER A 114 -2.41 -5.59 -0.39
C SER A 114 -2.24 -4.49 -1.42
N HIS A 115 -2.42 -3.22 -1.02
CA HIS A 115 -2.37 -2.08 -1.93
C HIS A 115 -1.02 -1.96 -2.67
N ASP A 116 0.08 -2.41 -2.07
CA ASP A 116 1.42 -2.33 -2.67
C ASP A 116 2.02 -3.67 -3.07
N ALA A 117 1.31 -4.77 -2.79
CA ALA A 117 1.73 -6.13 -3.14
C ALA A 117 1.85 -6.35 -4.65
N ASP A 118 2.79 -7.22 -5.05
CA ASP A 118 2.91 -7.73 -6.43
C ASP A 118 1.63 -8.46 -6.87
N PRO A 119 1.35 -8.63 -8.19
CA PRO A 119 0.09 -9.18 -8.70
C PRO A 119 -0.40 -10.48 -8.04
N GLY A 120 0.50 -11.47 -7.88
CA GLY A 120 0.14 -12.74 -7.26
C GLY A 120 -0.24 -12.57 -5.79
N ALA A 121 0.56 -11.79 -5.05
CA ALA A 121 0.27 -11.48 -3.65
C ALA A 121 -0.99 -10.62 -3.50
N LEU A 122 -1.24 -9.65 -4.39
CA LEU A 122 -2.49 -8.88 -4.44
C LEU A 122 -3.69 -9.83 -4.60
N TYR A 123 -3.63 -10.80 -5.52
CA TYR A 123 -4.71 -11.75 -5.73
C TYR A 123 -4.97 -12.59 -4.47
N THR A 124 -3.94 -13.19 -3.90
CA THR A 124 -4.05 -14.02 -2.69
C THR A 124 -4.59 -13.21 -1.50
N LEU A 125 -4.04 -12.03 -1.24
CA LEU A 125 -4.49 -11.19 -0.13
C LEU A 125 -5.90 -10.65 -0.36
N SER A 126 -6.26 -10.27 -1.59
CA SER A 126 -7.62 -9.86 -1.94
C SER A 126 -8.63 -10.98 -1.72
N ARG A 127 -8.26 -12.24 -1.97
CA ARG A 127 -9.09 -13.41 -1.68
C ARG A 127 -9.30 -13.60 -0.18
N HIS A 128 -8.23 -13.47 0.63
CA HIS A 128 -8.35 -13.50 2.09
C HIS A 128 -9.25 -12.39 2.63
N ILE A 129 -9.11 -11.16 2.11
CA ILE A 129 -9.99 -10.04 2.46
C ILE A 129 -11.45 -10.37 2.14
N ALA A 130 -11.74 -10.89 0.94
CA ALA A 130 -13.09 -11.25 0.54
C ALA A 130 -13.68 -12.34 1.46
N ASP A 131 -12.93 -13.41 1.74
CA ASP A 131 -13.36 -14.49 2.62
C ASP A 131 -13.68 -14.00 4.04
N ASP A 132 -12.84 -13.12 4.61
CA ASP A 132 -13.05 -12.57 5.95
C ASP A 132 -14.27 -11.63 6.01
N LEU A 133 -14.50 -10.84 4.96
CA LEU A 133 -15.69 -9.99 4.84
C LEU A 133 -16.96 -10.82 4.66
N VAL A 134 -16.93 -11.86 3.84
CA VAL A 134 -18.07 -12.79 3.67
C VAL A 134 -18.39 -13.48 5.01
N ARG A 135 -17.37 -13.95 5.74
CA ARG A 135 -17.53 -14.56 7.07
C ARG A 135 -18.07 -13.59 8.11
N ALA A 136 -17.73 -12.30 8.05
CA ALA A 136 -18.29 -11.29 8.94
C ALA A 136 -19.82 -11.13 8.77
N GLY A 137 -20.33 -11.40 7.57
CA GLY A 137 -21.75 -11.39 7.23
C GLY A 137 -22.31 -9.99 6.97
N ARG A 138 -23.34 -9.91 6.12
CA ARG A 138 -23.90 -8.63 5.63
C ARG A 138 -24.47 -7.73 6.73
N GLU A 139 -24.93 -8.31 7.83
CA GLU A 139 -25.52 -7.57 8.95
C GLU A 139 -24.50 -6.71 9.71
N ARG A 140 -23.22 -7.11 9.71
CA ARG A 140 -22.14 -6.41 10.43
C ARG A 140 -21.37 -5.44 9.54
N LEU A 141 -21.55 -5.54 8.23
CA LEU A 141 -20.85 -4.73 7.24
C LEU A 141 -21.70 -3.54 6.78
N PRO A 142 -21.15 -2.32 6.73
CA PRO A 142 -21.82 -1.18 6.12
C PRO A 142 -22.16 -1.43 4.66
N ALA A 143 -23.25 -0.84 4.17
CA ALA A 143 -23.66 -0.94 2.77
C ALA A 143 -22.53 -0.59 1.76
N PRO A 144 -21.71 0.45 1.98
CA PRO A 144 -20.57 0.71 1.08
C PRO A 144 -19.53 -0.40 1.06
N VAL A 145 -19.25 -1.03 2.21
CA VAL A 145 -18.31 -2.14 2.33
C VAL A 145 -18.88 -3.40 1.69
N GLN A 146 -20.18 -3.65 1.82
CA GLN A 146 -20.85 -4.73 1.09
C GLN A 146 -20.72 -4.55 -0.44
N ALA A 147 -20.91 -3.33 -0.94
CA ALA A 147 -20.75 -3.04 -2.37
C ALA A 147 -19.30 -3.23 -2.84
N VAL A 148 -18.32 -2.84 -2.02
CA VAL A 148 -16.89 -3.08 -2.30
C VAL A 148 -16.57 -4.57 -2.28
N THR A 149 -17.13 -5.34 -1.34
CA THR A 149 -16.96 -6.79 -1.23
C THR A 149 -17.48 -7.50 -2.48
N ALA A 150 -18.68 -7.13 -2.96
CA ALA A 150 -19.23 -7.72 -4.19
C ALA A 150 -18.35 -7.43 -5.43
N ARG A 151 -17.77 -6.23 -5.53
CA ARG A 151 -16.81 -5.90 -6.61
C ARG A 151 -15.51 -6.71 -6.49
N LEU A 152 -15.03 -6.95 -5.27
CA LEU A 152 -13.88 -7.82 -4.99
C LEU A 152 -14.17 -9.26 -5.47
N GLU A 153 -15.32 -9.83 -5.12
CA GLU A 153 -15.71 -11.19 -5.54
C GLU A 153 -15.81 -11.33 -7.07
N ILE A 154 -16.43 -10.36 -7.76
CA ILE A 154 -16.47 -10.32 -9.24
C ILE A 154 -15.06 -10.21 -9.83
N GLY A 155 -14.24 -9.34 -9.22
CA GLY A 155 -12.86 -9.13 -9.62
C GLY A 155 -12.01 -10.38 -9.47
N LEU A 156 -12.26 -11.21 -8.45
CA LEU A 156 -11.54 -12.46 -8.17
C LEU A 156 -12.03 -13.64 -9.01
N SER A 157 -13.34 -13.82 -9.16
CA SER A 157 -13.96 -15.00 -9.82
C SER A 157 -13.57 -15.18 -11.28
N THR A 158 -13.19 -14.10 -11.97
CA THR A 158 -12.86 -14.17 -13.39
C THR A 158 -11.40 -14.70 -13.59
N PHE A 159 -10.60 -14.91 -12.51
CA PHE A 159 -9.13 -15.19 -12.53
C PHE A 159 -8.88 -16.69 -12.35
N ASP A 160 -9.88 -17.41 -11.87
CA ASP A 160 -9.98 -18.87 -11.86
C ASP A 160 -10.41 -19.36 -13.27
#